data_AF-A0A972VEF4-F1
#
_entry.id   AF-A0A972VEF4-F1
#
_cell.length_a   1.000
_cell.length_b   1.000
_cell.length_c   1.000
_cell.angle_alpha   90.00
_cell.angle_beta   90.00
_cell.angle_gamma   90.00
#
_symmetry.space_group_name_H-M   'P 1'
#
loop_
_entity.id
_entity.type
_entity.pdbx_description
1 polymer ?
#
loop_
_entity_poly.entity_id
_entity_poly.type
_entity_poly.pdbx_seq_one_letter_code
_entity_poly.pdbx_strand_id
1 'polypeptide(L)'
;MSHKNMNINELATMLGADFHRLTHMARRGEIPCQTVRGEFRFNTLHICSWLKQMIPGMGHPELAQIDTGMSLYRGTSFMPPMVAPLLETPSITTDLDARTPSSLKRKLVNLANGTQRVYDNQALLGSLMCSSLPSGVGLLHPSQALPYALAEPVIAVARTQGSVMIDQHTHTDLFFLCAAQDESHHLHIMARLCRLLQDQDLIEQLTEAQTPLDMKDAITEMEDTLVACAV
;
A
#
# COMPACT_ATOMS: atom_id res chain seq x y z
N MET A 1 -9.87 -17.78 -2.85
CA MET A 1 -10.21 -17.70 -1.41
C MET A 1 -11.71 -17.45 -1.27
N SER A 2 -12.37 -17.97 -0.23
CA SER A 2 -13.82 -17.79 -0.07
C SER A 2 -14.17 -16.33 0.20
N HIS A 3 -15.26 -15.86 -0.38
CA HIS A 3 -15.84 -14.55 -0.08
C HIS A 3 -16.35 -14.55 1.36
N LYS A 4 -15.47 -14.25 2.33
CA LYS A 4 -15.87 -14.10 3.72
C LYS A 4 -16.66 -12.79 3.84
N ASN A 5 -17.86 -12.90 4.41
CA ASN A 5 -18.61 -11.75 4.86
C ASN A 5 -18.24 -11.49 6.32
N MET A 6 -17.95 -10.23 6.63
CA MET A 6 -17.68 -9.75 7.97
C MET A 6 -18.95 -9.16 8.57
N ASN A 7 -19.13 -9.33 9.88
CA ASN A 7 -20.07 -8.53 10.63
C ASN A 7 -19.46 -7.14 10.96
N ILE A 8 -20.28 -6.26 11.50
CA ILE A 8 -19.89 -4.88 11.83
C ILE A 8 -18.77 -4.82 12.91
N ASN A 9 -18.71 -5.78 13.84
CA ASN A 9 -17.66 -5.83 14.86
C ASN A 9 -16.31 -6.24 14.23
N GLU A 10 -16.32 -7.25 13.36
CA GLU A 10 -15.13 -7.64 12.59
C GLU A 10 -14.61 -6.46 11.74
N LEU A 11 -15.51 -5.69 11.11
CA LEU A 11 -15.15 -4.48 10.38
C LEU A 11 -14.57 -3.40 11.30
N ALA A 12 -15.16 -3.18 12.47
CA ALA A 12 -14.68 -2.22 13.46
C ALA A 12 -13.25 -2.55 13.93
N THR A 13 -13.00 -3.82 14.25
CA THR A 13 -11.66 -4.30 14.58
C THR A 13 -10.68 -4.06 13.42
N MET A 14 -11.06 -4.44 12.20
CA MET A 14 -10.18 -4.32 11.03
C MET A 14 -9.80 -2.86 10.73
N LEU A 15 -10.74 -1.92 10.90
CA LEU A 15 -10.52 -0.50 10.63
C LEU A 15 -9.93 0.28 11.82
N GLY A 16 -9.88 -0.33 13.01
CA GLY A 16 -9.58 0.39 14.25
C GLY A 16 -10.59 1.51 14.55
N ALA A 17 -11.84 1.37 14.07
CA ALA A 17 -12.84 2.43 14.05
C ALA A 17 -14.04 2.14 14.95
N ASP A 18 -14.69 3.19 15.43
CA ASP A 18 -15.88 3.09 16.29
C ASP A 18 -17.07 2.42 15.59
N PHE A 19 -17.72 1.49 16.30
CA PHE A 19 -18.86 0.72 15.82
C PHE A 19 -20.05 1.59 15.41
N HIS A 20 -20.39 2.62 16.20
CA HIS A 20 -21.53 3.47 15.92
C HIS A 20 -21.29 4.33 14.68
N ARG A 21 -20.07 4.85 14.51
CA ARG A 21 -19.64 5.54 13.29
C ARG A 21 -19.80 4.64 12.07
N LEU A 22 -19.28 3.42 12.10
CA LEU A 22 -19.38 2.49 10.96
C LEU A 22 -20.83 2.10 10.64
N THR A 23 -21.67 1.92 11.67
CA THR A 23 -23.10 1.65 11.48
C THR A 23 -23.80 2.83 10.79
N HIS A 24 -23.47 4.05 11.17
CA HIS A 24 -24.02 5.26 10.53
C HIS A 24 -23.58 5.38 9.06
N MET A 25 -22.29 5.14 8.79
CA MET A 25 -21.75 5.16 7.42
C MET A 25 -22.41 4.07 6.54
N ALA A 26 -22.61 2.86 7.07
CA ALA A 26 -23.30 1.78 6.36
C ALA A 26 -24.76 2.15 6.02
N ARG A 27 -25.49 2.78 6.95
CA ARG A 27 -26.87 3.26 6.72
C ARG A 27 -26.95 4.32 5.61
N ARG A 28 -25.91 5.15 5.47
CA ARG A 28 -25.81 6.19 4.42
C ARG A 28 -25.28 5.66 3.09
N GLY A 29 -24.89 4.40 3.01
CA GLY A 29 -24.30 3.81 1.80
C GLY A 29 -22.87 4.27 1.52
N GLU A 30 -22.17 4.81 2.53
CA GLU A 30 -20.78 5.29 2.40
C GLU A 30 -19.75 4.15 2.46
N ILE A 31 -20.14 3.01 3.02
CA ILE A 31 -19.33 1.79 3.10
C ILE A 31 -20.05 0.69 2.32
N PRO A 32 -19.34 -0.07 1.46
CA PRO A 32 -19.96 -1.15 0.70
C PRO A 32 -20.47 -2.24 1.65
N CYS A 33 -21.79 -2.43 1.70
CA CYS A 33 -22.43 -3.39 2.56
C CYS A 33 -23.69 -3.99 1.92
N GLN A 34 -24.15 -5.11 2.46
CA GLN A 34 -25.43 -5.73 2.12
C GLN A 34 -26.23 -5.96 3.41
N THR A 35 -27.55 -5.86 3.32
CA THR A 35 -28.43 -6.22 4.43
C THR A 35 -28.91 -7.65 4.26
N VAL A 36 -28.56 -8.52 5.22
CA VAL A 36 -28.96 -9.93 5.25
C VAL A 36 -29.70 -10.19 6.55
N ARG A 37 -31.00 -10.53 6.45
CA ARG A 37 -31.88 -10.75 7.62
C ARG A 37 -31.88 -9.60 8.63
N GLY A 38 -31.85 -8.37 8.14
CA GLY A 38 -31.87 -7.16 8.98
C GLY A 38 -30.52 -6.75 9.57
N GLU A 39 -29.45 -7.51 9.32
CA GLU A 39 -28.10 -7.17 9.75
C GLU A 39 -27.22 -6.73 8.57
N PHE A 40 -26.28 -5.82 8.82
CA PHE A 40 -25.25 -5.48 7.85
C PHE A 40 -24.22 -6.61 7.72
N ARG A 41 -23.84 -6.89 6.47
CA ARG A 41 -22.77 -7.80 6.08
C ARG A 41 -21.84 -7.09 5.11
N PHE A 42 -20.55 -7.22 5.36
CA PHE A 42 -19.50 -6.53 4.62
C PHE A 42 -18.65 -7.56 3.90
N ASN A 43 -18.67 -7.56 2.57
CA ASN A 43 -17.84 -8.46 1.80
C ASN A 43 -16.38 -8.00 1.89
N THR A 44 -15.47 -8.87 2.34
CA THR A 44 -14.06 -8.49 2.55
C THR A 44 -13.40 -7.93 1.29
N LEU A 45 -13.66 -8.50 0.11
CA LEU A 45 -13.06 -7.99 -1.13
C LEU A 45 -13.55 -6.58 -1.47
N HIS A 46 -14.84 -6.32 -1.30
CA HIS A 46 -15.40 -4.99 -1.56
C HIS A 46 -14.87 -3.95 -0.58
N ILE A 47 -14.71 -4.32 0.70
CA ILE A 47 -14.13 -3.42 1.71
C ILE A 47 -12.66 -3.14 1.40
N CYS A 48 -11.86 -4.17 1.09
CA CYS A 48 -10.46 -3.95 0.72
C CYS A 48 -10.33 -3.08 -0.52
N SER A 49 -11.13 -3.34 -1.56
CA SER A 49 -11.15 -2.51 -2.76
C SER A 49 -11.53 -1.06 -2.48
N TRP A 50 -12.53 -0.83 -1.63
CA TRP A 50 -12.93 0.51 -1.20
C TRP A 50 -11.82 1.22 -0.40
N LEU A 51 -11.20 0.55 0.58
CA LEU A 51 -10.13 1.14 1.38
C LEU A 51 -8.88 1.47 0.55
N LYS A 52 -8.51 0.63 -0.41
CA LYS A 52 -7.36 0.90 -1.31
C LYS A 52 -7.50 2.22 -2.05
N GLN A 53 -8.71 2.63 -2.41
CA GLN A 53 -8.96 3.91 -3.07
C GLN A 53 -8.81 5.10 -2.11
N MET A 54 -9.04 4.87 -0.82
CA MET A 54 -9.03 5.92 0.21
C MET A 54 -7.66 6.09 0.87
N ILE A 55 -6.90 4.99 1.08
CA ILE A 55 -5.60 4.98 1.78
C ILE A 55 -4.62 6.06 1.29
N PRO A 56 -4.42 6.28 -0.02
CA PRO A 56 -3.46 7.28 -0.49
C PRO A 56 -3.73 8.71 0.01
N GLY A 57 -4.99 9.04 0.32
CA GLY A 57 -5.41 10.35 0.82
C GLY A 57 -5.57 10.44 2.34
N MET A 58 -5.32 9.36 3.09
CA MET A 58 -5.50 9.33 4.55
C MET A 58 -4.34 10.00 5.29
N GLY A 59 -4.66 10.60 6.45
CA GLY A 59 -3.66 11.16 7.35
C GLY A 59 -3.02 10.11 8.26
N HIS A 60 -1.93 10.49 8.93
CA HIS A 60 -1.20 9.60 9.85
C HIS A 60 -2.10 8.90 10.90
N PRO A 61 -3.04 9.57 11.60
CA PRO A 61 -3.88 8.90 12.60
C PRO A 61 -4.78 7.80 12.02
N GLU A 62 -5.33 8.01 10.83
CA GLU A 62 -6.20 7.04 10.15
C GLU A 62 -5.40 5.85 9.64
N LEU A 63 -4.23 6.10 9.05
CA LEU A 63 -3.31 5.05 8.60
C LEU A 63 -2.84 4.19 9.77
N ALA A 64 -2.51 4.79 10.92
CA ALA A 64 -2.14 4.07 12.13
C ALA A 64 -3.29 3.18 12.66
N GLN A 65 -4.53 3.67 12.66
CA GLN A 65 -5.69 2.89 13.09
C GLN A 65 -5.94 1.67 12.19
N ILE A 66 -5.86 1.85 10.88
CA ILE A 66 -6.05 0.75 9.92
C ILE A 66 -4.92 -0.27 10.04
N ASP A 67 -3.68 0.19 10.12
CA ASP A 67 -2.50 -0.65 10.24
C ASP A 67 -2.53 -1.53 11.53
N THR A 68 -2.83 -0.92 12.67
CA THR A 68 -3.03 -1.66 13.93
C THR A 68 -4.26 -2.56 13.87
N GLY A 69 -5.39 -2.07 13.35
CA GLY A 69 -6.63 -2.84 13.24
C GLY A 69 -6.49 -4.08 12.34
N MET A 70 -5.77 -3.96 11.23
CA MET A 70 -5.46 -5.07 10.32
C MET A 70 -4.53 -6.10 10.96
N SER A 71 -3.55 -5.66 11.75
CA SER A 71 -2.70 -6.55 12.55
C SER A 71 -3.53 -7.36 13.57
N LEU A 72 -4.39 -6.68 14.33
CA LEU A 72 -5.31 -7.33 15.28
C LEU A 72 -6.28 -8.29 14.59
N TYR A 73 -6.84 -7.89 13.44
CA TYR A 73 -7.76 -8.73 12.66
C TYR A 73 -7.08 -10.01 12.13
N ARG A 74 -5.77 -9.97 11.88
CA ARG A 74 -4.95 -11.14 11.52
C ARG A 74 -4.53 -11.98 12.74
N GLY A 75 -4.90 -11.56 13.96
CA GLY A 75 -4.59 -12.27 15.20
C GLY A 75 -3.15 -12.07 15.67
N THR A 76 -2.46 -11.02 15.21
CA THR A 76 -1.10 -10.72 15.66
C THR A 76 -1.14 -9.67 16.78
N SER A 77 -0.64 -10.05 17.97
CA SER A 77 -0.55 -9.13 19.13
C SER A 77 0.59 -8.12 19.03
N PHE A 78 1.44 -8.26 18.02
CA PHE A 78 2.53 -7.33 17.67
C PHE A 78 2.44 -7.02 16.18
N MET A 79 3.04 -5.90 15.78
CA MET A 79 3.11 -5.51 14.37
C MET A 79 4.45 -5.97 13.79
N PRO A 80 4.53 -7.01 12.95
CA PRO A 80 5.81 -7.35 12.30
C PRO A 80 6.19 -6.30 11.24
N PRO A 81 7.48 -6.18 10.88
CA PRO A 81 7.88 -5.49 9.66
C PRO A 81 7.21 -6.13 8.44
N MET A 82 6.65 -5.32 7.56
CA MET A 82 5.94 -5.78 6.36
C MET A 82 6.48 -5.19 5.06
N VAL A 83 7.10 -4.00 5.12
CA VAL A 83 7.63 -3.31 3.95
C VAL A 83 9.09 -3.71 3.71
N ALA A 84 9.95 -3.59 4.74
CA ALA A 84 11.36 -3.89 4.66
C ALA A 84 11.68 -5.32 4.17
N PRO A 85 10.95 -6.38 4.58
CA PRO A 85 11.18 -7.73 4.06
C PRO A 85 10.89 -7.89 2.56
N LEU A 86 10.13 -6.97 1.97
CA LEU A 86 9.79 -6.97 0.53
C LEU A 86 10.75 -6.10 -0.30
N LEU A 87 11.65 -5.37 0.35
CA LEU A 87 12.66 -4.53 -0.28
C LEU A 87 13.92 -5.34 -0.60
N GLU A 88 13.93 -5.93 -1.78
CA GLU A 88 15.11 -6.59 -2.32
C GLU A 88 15.94 -5.60 -3.13
N THR A 89 17.27 -5.67 -3.07
CA THR A 89 18.16 -4.75 -3.80
C THR A 89 17.84 -4.65 -5.31
N PRO A 90 17.48 -5.73 -6.03
CA PRO A 90 17.09 -5.65 -7.44
C PRO A 90 15.82 -4.84 -7.70
N SER A 91 14.99 -4.59 -6.69
CA SER A 91 13.76 -3.80 -6.82
C SER A 91 13.92 -2.33 -6.42
N ILE A 92 15.15 -1.86 -6.17
CA ILE A 92 15.42 -0.51 -5.67
C ILE A 92 16.40 0.20 -6.60
N THR A 93 16.14 1.46 -6.91
CA THR A 93 17.08 2.30 -7.66
C THR A 93 17.00 3.77 -7.26
N THR A 94 18.17 4.42 -7.23
CA THR A 94 18.31 5.85 -6.97
C THR A 94 18.33 6.70 -8.25
N ASP A 95 18.33 6.04 -9.43
CA ASP A 95 18.49 6.67 -10.73
C ASP A 95 17.70 5.94 -11.85
N LEU A 96 16.36 6.01 -11.76
CA LEU A 96 15.47 5.47 -12.78
C LEU A 96 15.34 6.47 -13.95
N ASP A 97 15.85 6.10 -15.11
CA ASP A 97 15.69 6.90 -16.34
C ASP A 97 14.23 6.82 -16.88
N ALA A 98 13.30 7.52 -16.25
CA ALA A 98 11.91 7.63 -16.70
C ALA A 98 11.50 9.11 -16.77
N ARG A 99 10.93 9.51 -17.91
CA ARG A 99 10.52 10.90 -18.19
C ARG A 99 9.02 11.07 -18.45
N THR A 100 8.31 9.95 -18.59
CA THR A 100 6.87 9.92 -18.85
C THR A 100 6.21 8.88 -17.94
N PRO A 101 4.90 9.00 -17.64
CA PRO A 101 4.18 8.01 -16.85
C PRO A 101 4.24 6.61 -17.45
N SER A 102 4.13 6.50 -18.78
CA SER A 102 4.22 5.21 -19.46
C SER A 102 5.61 4.58 -19.35
N SER A 103 6.68 5.37 -19.46
CA SER A 103 8.04 4.85 -19.23
C SER A 103 8.28 4.47 -17.77
N LEU A 104 7.78 5.27 -16.83
CA LEU A 104 7.88 5.02 -15.39
C LEU A 104 7.24 3.69 -15.02
N LYS A 105 5.98 3.47 -15.42
CA LYS A 105 5.26 2.21 -15.17
C LYS A 105 6.02 1.00 -15.70
N ARG A 106 6.48 1.03 -16.95
CA ARG A 106 7.25 -0.08 -17.54
C ARG A 106 8.54 -0.35 -16.78
N LYS A 107 9.29 0.70 -16.44
CA LYS A 107 10.58 0.54 -15.76
C LYS A 107 10.42 0.08 -14.32
N LEU A 108 9.40 0.55 -13.60
CA LEU A 108 9.06 0.05 -12.26
C LEU A 108 8.63 -1.42 -12.27
N VAL A 109 7.85 -1.85 -13.26
CA VAL A 109 7.49 -3.27 -13.43
C VAL A 109 8.74 -4.11 -13.71
N ASN A 110 9.64 -3.64 -14.59
CA ASN A 110 10.91 -4.32 -14.85
C ASN A 110 11.79 -4.40 -13.59
N LEU A 111 11.79 -3.35 -12.77
CA LEU A 111 12.51 -3.30 -11.50
C LEU A 111 11.93 -4.33 -10.50
N ALA A 112 10.60 -4.38 -10.36
CA ALA A 112 9.89 -5.39 -9.57
C ALA A 112 10.18 -6.82 -10.07
N ASN A 113 10.26 -7.03 -11.39
CA ASN A 113 10.60 -8.31 -12.00
C ASN A 113 12.03 -8.79 -11.65
N GLY A 114 12.94 -7.87 -11.29
CA GLY A 114 14.27 -8.20 -10.80
C GLY A 114 14.27 -9.11 -9.56
N THR A 115 13.20 -9.09 -8.77
CA THR A 115 12.99 -9.99 -7.61
C THR A 115 12.64 -11.42 -8.00
N GLN A 116 12.35 -11.68 -9.29
CA GLN A 116 11.82 -12.96 -9.79
C GLN A 116 10.47 -13.37 -9.19
N ARG A 117 9.77 -12.44 -8.52
CA ARG A 117 8.42 -12.65 -7.96
C ARG A 117 7.30 -12.28 -8.95
N VAL A 118 7.63 -11.67 -10.08
CA VAL A 118 6.63 -11.28 -11.11
C VAL A 118 6.62 -12.34 -12.21
N TYR A 119 5.49 -13.04 -12.36
CA TYR A 119 5.30 -14.06 -13.38
C TYR A 119 4.69 -13.49 -14.67
N ASP A 120 3.84 -12.47 -14.55
CA ASP A 120 3.21 -11.81 -15.69
C ASP A 120 3.35 -10.29 -15.60
N ASN A 121 4.40 -9.80 -16.27
CA ASN A 121 4.71 -8.37 -16.37
C ASN A 121 3.62 -7.58 -17.09
N GLN A 122 2.93 -8.18 -18.06
CA GLN A 122 1.90 -7.48 -18.84
C GLN A 122 0.63 -7.29 -18.01
N ALA A 123 0.22 -8.32 -17.27
CA ALA A 123 -0.90 -8.23 -16.34
C ALA A 123 -0.63 -7.22 -15.22
N LEU A 124 0.58 -7.21 -14.64
CA LEU A 124 0.96 -6.20 -13.65
C LEU A 124 0.92 -4.80 -14.26
N LEU A 125 1.60 -4.57 -15.39
CA LEU A 125 1.64 -3.28 -16.05
C LEU A 125 0.25 -2.74 -16.41
N GLY A 126 -0.63 -3.60 -16.95
CA GLY A 126 -1.97 -3.23 -17.39
C GLY A 126 -2.94 -2.90 -16.26
N SER A 127 -2.65 -3.33 -15.03
CA SER A 127 -3.50 -3.10 -13.86
C SER A 127 -3.08 -1.91 -13.00
N LEU A 128 -1.90 -1.31 -13.26
CA LEU A 128 -1.35 -0.23 -12.43
C LEU A 128 -2.20 1.05 -12.47
N MET A 129 -2.71 1.41 -11.29
CA MET A 129 -3.20 2.74 -10.95
C MET A 129 -2.08 3.58 -10.31
N CYS A 130 -2.24 4.90 -10.36
CA CYS A 130 -1.29 5.86 -9.81
C CYS A 130 -2.03 6.80 -8.85
N SER A 131 -1.45 7.06 -7.69
CA SER A 131 -1.91 8.05 -6.74
C SER A 131 -0.72 8.83 -6.21
N SER A 132 -0.82 10.16 -6.10
CA SER A 132 0.17 10.93 -5.34
C SER A 132 -0.24 10.97 -3.88
N LEU A 133 0.73 10.74 -3.01
CA LEU A 133 0.57 10.87 -1.57
C LEU A 133 0.73 12.35 -1.17
N PRO A 134 0.10 12.78 -0.06
CA PRO A 134 0.32 14.13 0.49
C PRO A 134 1.79 14.47 0.77
N SER A 135 2.63 13.46 1.00
CA SER A 135 4.08 13.60 1.19
C SER A 135 4.87 13.86 -0.10
N GLY A 136 4.19 13.98 -1.25
CA GLY A 136 4.85 14.21 -2.54
C GLY A 136 5.44 12.94 -3.16
N VAL A 137 5.11 11.76 -2.65
CA VAL A 137 5.56 10.46 -3.20
C VAL A 137 4.52 9.88 -4.15
N GLY A 138 4.98 9.29 -5.26
CA GLY A 138 4.10 8.58 -6.18
C GLY A 138 3.90 7.11 -5.82
N LEU A 139 2.67 6.70 -5.57
CA LEU A 139 2.32 5.30 -5.28
C LEU A 139 1.62 4.65 -6.48
N LEU A 140 2.22 3.56 -6.97
CA LEU A 140 1.70 2.72 -8.03
C LEU A 140 1.28 1.37 -7.45
N HIS A 141 0.06 0.95 -7.75
CA HIS A 141 -0.43 -0.35 -7.31
C HIS A 141 -1.49 -0.87 -8.29
N PRO A 142 -1.70 -2.19 -8.37
CA PRO A 142 -2.74 -2.72 -9.24
C PRO A 142 -4.14 -2.37 -8.70
N SER A 143 -5.10 -2.13 -9.58
CA SER A 143 -6.50 -1.85 -9.22
C SER A 143 -7.15 -2.99 -8.43
N GLN A 144 -6.71 -4.22 -8.71
CA GLN A 144 -7.16 -5.46 -8.07
C GLN A 144 -5.96 -6.38 -7.82
N ALA A 145 -6.10 -7.28 -6.86
CA ALA A 145 -5.07 -8.28 -6.57
C ALA A 145 -4.80 -9.20 -7.78
N LEU A 146 -3.56 -9.68 -7.87
CA LEU A 146 -3.03 -10.36 -9.04
C LEU A 146 -2.57 -11.79 -8.70
N PRO A 147 -3.52 -12.72 -8.39
CA PRO A 147 -3.19 -14.02 -7.80
C PRO A 147 -2.36 -14.95 -8.69
N TYR A 148 -2.36 -14.74 -10.01
CA TYR A 148 -1.62 -15.58 -10.96
C TYR A 148 -0.41 -14.87 -11.59
N ALA A 149 -0.26 -13.56 -11.38
CA ALA A 149 0.80 -12.77 -11.97
C ALA A 149 1.98 -12.55 -11.02
N LEU A 150 1.85 -12.94 -9.74
CA LEU A 150 2.87 -12.77 -8.70
C LEU A 150 3.08 -14.07 -7.91
N ALA A 151 4.33 -14.37 -7.57
CA ALA A 151 4.74 -15.45 -6.68
C ALA A 151 4.51 -15.12 -5.20
N GLU A 152 4.82 -13.87 -4.85
CA GLU A 152 4.81 -13.26 -3.52
C GLU A 152 4.54 -11.75 -3.68
N PRO A 153 4.15 -11.04 -2.61
CA PRO A 153 4.13 -9.58 -2.64
C PRO A 153 5.48 -9.01 -3.07
N VAL A 154 5.43 -7.88 -3.79
CA VAL A 154 6.61 -7.19 -4.29
C VAL A 154 6.46 -5.69 -4.07
N ILE A 155 7.55 -5.07 -3.61
CA ILE A 155 7.71 -3.63 -3.58
C ILE A 155 8.90 -3.26 -4.46
N ALA A 156 8.72 -2.23 -5.29
CA ALA A 156 9.82 -1.60 -5.99
C ALA A 156 9.89 -0.11 -5.64
N VAL A 157 11.10 0.42 -5.48
CA VAL A 157 11.36 1.80 -5.08
C VAL A 157 12.27 2.43 -6.12
N ALA A 158 11.90 3.60 -6.60
CA ALA A 158 12.69 4.31 -7.59
C ALA A 158 12.68 5.81 -7.36
N ARG A 159 13.86 6.42 -7.40
CA ARG A 159 13.99 7.86 -7.66
C ARG A 159 14.34 8.09 -9.13
N THR A 160 13.64 9.01 -9.81
CA THR A 160 13.91 9.38 -11.20
C THR A 160 14.84 10.59 -11.28
N GLN A 161 15.54 10.79 -12.42
CA GLN A 161 16.43 11.95 -12.63
C GLN A 161 15.71 13.31 -12.66
N GLY A 162 14.39 13.29 -12.84
CA GLY A 162 13.56 14.48 -12.80
C GLY A 162 12.12 14.09 -12.52
N SER A 163 11.31 15.09 -12.19
CA SER A 163 9.92 14.85 -11.80
C SER A 163 9.09 14.28 -12.96
N VAL A 164 8.23 13.30 -12.66
CA VAL A 164 7.22 12.76 -13.57
C VAL A 164 5.84 13.02 -12.98
N MET A 165 4.94 13.60 -13.79
CA MET A 165 3.53 13.78 -13.39
C MET A 165 2.75 12.47 -13.55
N ILE A 166 2.44 11.80 -12.45
CA ILE A 166 1.64 10.55 -12.48
C ILE A 166 0.14 10.78 -12.33
N ASP A 167 -0.25 11.96 -11.85
CA ASP A 167 -1.62 12.46 -11.83
C ASP A 167 -1.67 13.93 -12.30
N GLN A 168 -2.83 14.58 -12.17
CA GLN A 168 -3.06 15.91 -12.71
C GLN A 168 -2.46 17.06 -11.86
N HIS A 169 -1.91 16.78 -10.68
CA HIS A 169 -1.65 17.81 -9.67
C HIS A 169 -0.24 17.76 -9.09
N THR A 170 0.48 16.65 -9.23
CA THR A 170 1.74 16.46 -8.51
C THR A 170 2.87 16.03 -9.44
N HIS A 171 3.95 16.81 -9.39
CA HIS A 171 5.26 16.43 -9.90
C HIS A 171 6.05 15.78 -8.77
N THR A 172 6.53 14.55 -8.98
CA THR A 172 7.36 13.84 -8.01
C THR A 172 8.45 13.07 -8.74
N ASP A 173 9.56 12.84 -8.07
CA ASP A 173 10.66 12.00 -8.55
C ASP A 173 10.82 10.71 -7.73
N LEU A 174 10.12 10.55 -6.60
CA LEU A 174 10.18 9.36 -5.75
C LEU A 174 8.92 8.50 -5.92
N PHE A 175 9.12 7.24 -6.27
CA PHE A 175 8.05 6.33 -6.63
C PHE A 175 8.15 4.98 -5.93
N PHE A 176 6.99 4.48 -5.52
CA PHE A 176 6.82 3.14 -4.99
C PHE A 176 5.84 2.37 -5.85
N LEU A 177 6.18 1.14 -6.22
CA LEU A 177 5.24 0.14 -6.70
C LEU A 177 4.97 -0.85 -5.56
N CYS A 178 3.69 -1.11 -5.28
CA CYS A 178 3.28 -2.14 -4.32
C CYS A 178 2.24 -3.07 -4.96
N ALA A 179 2.55 -4.35 -5.07
CA ALA A 179 1.65 -5.35 -5.64
C ALA A 179 1.66 -6.64 -4.81
N ALA A 180 0.49 -7.28 -4.70
CA ALA A 180 0.35 -8.57 -4.03
C ALA A 180 -0.75 -9.44 -4.68
N GLN A 181 -0.73 -10.72 -4.33
CA GLN A 181 -1.64 -11.75 -4.85
C GLN A 181 -3.04 -11.70 -4.22
N ASP A 182 -3.14 -11.17 -2.99
CA ASP A 182 -4.37 -11.13 -2.22
C ASP A 182 -4.70 -9.72 -1.73
N GLU A 183 -5.99 -9.40 -1.74
CA GLU A 183 -6.54 -8.08 -1.43
C GLU A 183 -6.22 -7.63 0.00
N SER A 184 -6.35 -8.53 0.98
CA SER A 184 -6.18 -8.21 2.39
C SER A 184 -4.72 -7.93 2.74
N HIS A 185 -3.77 -8.63 2.13
CA HIS A 185 -2.34 -8.42 2.33
C HIS A 185 -1.86 -7.21 1.57
N HIS A 186 -2.32 -7.03 0.32
CA HIS A 186 -2.07 -5.82 -0.45
C HIS A 186 -2.46 -4.57 0.34
N LEU A 187 -3.69 -4.55 0.88
CA LEU A 187 -4.19 -3.43 1.67
C LEU A 187 -3.33 -3.18 2.92
N HIS A 188 -2.94 -4.23 3.64
CA HIS A 188 -2.14 -4.08 4.85
C HIS A 188 -0.76 -3.49 4.54
N ILE A 189 -0.08 -4.01 3.51
CA ILE A 189 1.20 -3.47 3.04
C ILE A 189 1.04 -2.01 2.63
N MET A 190 -0.02 -1.67 1.88
CA MET A 190 -0.29 -0.29 1.49
C MET A 190 -0.52 0.63 2.69
N ALA A 191 -1.27 0.21 3.72
CA ALA A 191 -1.50 0.99 4.93
C ALA A 191 -0.18 1.28 5.66
N ARG A 192 0.66 0.25 5.85
CA ARG A 192 2.00 0.37 6.46
C ARG A 192 2.90 1.29 5.64
N LEU A 193 2.98 1.05 4.34
CA LEU A 193 3.81 1.84 3.42
C LEU A 193 3.38 3.30 3.42
N CYS A 194 2.08 3.60 3.27
CA CYS A 194 1.60 4.98 3.30
C CYS A 194 1.88 5.63 4.65
N ARG A 195 1.79 4.89 5.77
CA ARG A 195 2.11 5.40 7.11
C ARG A 195 3.58 5.78 7.23
N LEU A 196 4.50 4.93 6.75
CA LEU A 196 5.94 5.23 6.70
C LEU A 196 6.20 6.49 5.86
N LEU A 197 5.59 6.58 4.68
CA LEU A 197 5.78 7.69 3.75
C LEU A 197 5.11 9.00 4.17
N GLN A 198 4.46 9.08 5.34
CA GLN A 198 4.04 10.36 5.93
C GLN A 198 5.18 11.06 6.68
N ASP A 199 6.21 10.30 7.08
CA ASP A 199 7.35 10.82 7.82
C ASP A 199 8.28 11.63 6.90
N GLN A 200 8.45 12.92 7.19
CA GLN A 200 9.21 13.82 6.33
C GLN A 200 10.71 13.54 6.38
N ASP A 201 11.23 13.09 7.52
CA ASP A 201 12.65 12.78 7.69
C ASP A 201 13.01 11.56 6.83
N LEU A 202 12.14 10.54 6.77
CA LEU A 202 12.29 9.43 5.83
C LEU A 202 12.28 9.90 4.38
N ILE A 203 11.38 10.81 3.99
CA ILE A 203 11.33 11.31 2.61
C ILE A 203 12.62 12.07 2.26
N GLU A 204 13.15 12.88 3.17
CA GLU A 204 14.43 13.57 2.98
C GLU A 204 15.57 12.57 2.80
N GLN A 205 15.68 11.56 3.68
CA GLN A 205 16.68 10.50 3.55
C GLN A 205 16.59 9.75 2.22
N LEU A 206 15.38 9.41 1.75
CA LEU A 206 15.18 8.75 0.47
C LEU A 206 15.55 9.66 -0.72
N THR A 207 15.33 10.96 -0.57
CA THR A 207 15.67 11.96 -1.59
C THR A 207 17.17 12.21 -1.65
N GLU A 208 17.91 12.03 -0.55
CA GLU A 208 19.37 12.21 -0.48
C GLU A 208 20.16 10.91 -0.69
N ALA A 209 19.51 9.75 -0.58
CA ALA A 209 20.12 8.43 -0.75
C ALA A 209 20.94 8.33 -2.05
N GLN A 210 22.17 7.85 -1.94
CA GLN A 210 23.08 7.71 -3.08
C GLN A 210 23.01 6.29 -3.67
N THR A 211 22.74 5.31 -2.81
CA THR A 211 22.68 3.90 -3.19
C THR A 211 21.31 3.26 -2.92
N PRO A 212 20.98 2.16 -3.62
CA PRO A 212 19.80 1.35 -3.28
C PRO A 212 19.82 0.80 -1.85
N LEU A 213 21.01 0.62 -1.27
CA LEU A 213 21.16 0.15 0.10
C LEU A 213 20.78 1.25 1.09
N ASP A 214 21.19 2.50 0.85
CA ASP A 214 20.82 3.65 1.70
C ASP A 214 19.29 3.78 1.80
N MET A 215 18.58 3.64 0.67
CA MET A 215 17.11 3.66 0.65
C MET A 215 16.50 2.52 1.45
N LYS A 216 17.06 1.31 1.30
CA LYS A 216 16.59 0.13 2.02
C LYS A 216 16.79 0.28 3.52
N ASP A 217 17.95 0.75 3.93
CA ASP A 217 18.32 0.90 5.34
C ASP A 217 17.44 1.97 6.01
N ALA A 218 17.23 3.12 5.35
CA ALA A 218 16.34 4.18 5.84
C ALA A 218 14.90 3.68 6.07
N ILE A 219 14.33 2.94 5.10
CA ILE A 219 12.97 2.38 5.25
C ILE A 219 12.93 1.31 6.35
N THR A 220 13.98 0.50 6.47
CA THR A 220 14.07 -0.56 7.49
C THR A 220 14.12 0.05 8.89
N GLU A 221 14.99 1.05 9.12
CA GLU A 221 15.11 1.73 10.41
C GLU A 221 13.81 2.43 10.83
N MET A 222 13.15 3.10 9.87
CA MET A 222 11.86 3.74 10.14
C MET A 222 10.77 2.72 10.45
N GLU A 223 10.71 1.60 9.71
CA GLU A 223 9.72 0.56 9.99
C GLU A 223 9.97 -0.13 11.33
N ASP A 224 11.22 -0.41 11.69
CA ASP A 224 11.59 -0.98 12.98
C ASP A 224 11.20 -0.04 14.13
N THR A 225 11.43 1.27 13.98
CA THR A 225 11.00 2.29 14.95
C THR A 225 9.49 2.30 15.11
N LEU A 226 8.76 2.32 13.99
CA LEU A 226 7.30 2.33 13.97
C LEU A 226 6.70 1.06 14.63
N VAL A 227 7.30 -0.10 14.38
CA VAL A 227 6.93 -1.38 14.97
C VAL A 227 7.22 -1.40 16.48
N ALA A 228 8.37 -0.88 16.91
CA ALA A 228 8.75 -0.82 18.32
C ALA A 228 7.84 0.11 19.14
N CYS A 229 7.40 1.23 18.57
CA CYS A 229 6.49 2.18 19.23
C CYS A 229 5.03 1.70 19.31
N ALA A 230 4.68 0.57 18.67
CA ALA A 230 3.32 0.03 18.63
C ALA A 230 3.04 -1.02 19.72
N VAL A 231 4.01 -1.26 20.60
CA VAL A 231 3.92 -2.12 21.80
C VAL A 231 3.71 -1.24 23.03
#